data_AF-A0A0K8PG01-F1
#
_entry.id   AF-A0A0K8PG01-F1
#
_cell.length_a   1.000
_cell.length_b   1.000
_cell.length_c   1.000
_cell.angle_alpha   90.00
_cell.angle_beta   90.00
_cell.angle_gamma   90.00
#
_symmetry.space_group_name_H-M   'P 1'
#
loop_
_entity.id
_entity.type
_entity.pdbx_description
1 polymer ?
#
loop_
_entity_poly.entity_id
_entity_poly.type
_entity_poly.pdbx_seq_one_letter_code
_entity_poly.pdbx_strand_id
1 'polypeptide(L)'
;MSPRKAPRTALIAALTAALLAAPVVAQAATPQTTPTSRTAPTPARERAAAATITWSLVRASNPTEDQRTAYDAITRAMNAAVARYNNLSDLGKTITVRYEPGVPTADGNINGTIRFGSNRSYMTERTALHEIAHTVGVGTSSGWSRLGGSGTWTGGQATALVKQYDGSGAKISTGGGHFWPYGLNYENEMSNTAADRHVRIVAAMVRDGM
;
A
#
# COMPACT_ATOMS: atom_id res chain seq x y z
N MET A 1 -6.49 29.65 35.94
CA MET A 1 -5.62 30.83 35.71
C MET A 1 -4.18 30.45 36.06
N SER A 2 -3.31 30.26 35.06
CA SER A 2 -1.86 30.38 35.26
C SER A 2 -1.47 31.86 35.25
N PRO A 3 -0.27 32.19 35.77
CA PRO A 3 0.75 32.62 34.82
C PRO A 3 2.13 31.98 35.03
N ARG A 4 2.82 31.81 33.89
CA ARG A 4 4.24 31.49 33.68
C ARG A 4 5.11 32.73 33.89
N LYS A 5 6.41 32.56 34.22
CA LYS A 5 7.59 32.94 33.37
C LYS A 5 8.94 32.84 34.13
N ALA A 6 9.76 31.83 33.78
CA ALA A 6 11.02 31.84 32.99
C ALA A 6 12.18 32.86 33.30
N PRO A 7 13.42 32.68 32.76
CA PRO A 7 14.67 32.58 33.51
C PRO A 7 15.68 33.73 33.23
N ARG A 8 16.85 33.71 33.90
CA ARG A 8 17.94 34.70 33.73
C ARG A 8 19.11 34.14 32.91
N THR A 9 19.56 34.98 31.97
CA THR A 9 20.69 34.81 31.02
C THR A 9 21.88 35.68 31.46
N ALA A 10 23.13 35.25 31.19
CA ALA A 10 24.36 36.04 30.95
C ALA A 10 25.61 35.12 31.10
N LEU A 11 26.77 35.28 30.45
CA LEU A 11 27.35 36.27 29.55
C LEU A 11 28.57 35.64 28.83
N ILE A 12 28.90 36.18 27.65
CA ILE A 12 30.02 35.85 26.75
C ILE A 12 31.28 36.62 27.20
N ALA A 13 32.48 36.05 27.03
CA ALA A 13 33.74 36.79 27.00
C ALA A 13 34.67 36.28 25.89
N ALA A 14 35.15 37.19 25.06
CA ALA A 14 36.13 37.01 24.00
C ALA A 14 37.44 37.73 24.38
N LEU A 15 38.60 37.24 23.92
CA LEU A 15 39.84 38.02 23.89
C LEU A 15 40.75 37.61 22.71
N THR A 16 41.22 38.61 21.98
CA THR A 16 42.12 38.65 20.81
C THR A 16 43.60 38.84 21.23
N ALA A 17 44.57 38.04 20.74
CA ALA A 17 45.47 38.22 19.57
C ALA A 17 46.77 39.04 19.79
N ALA A 18 47.94 38.47 19.42
CA ALA A 18 49.11 39.18 18.86
C ALA A 18 50.18 38.21 18.26
N LEU A 19 50.69 38.56 17.07
CA LEU A 19 51.66 37.87 16.20
C LEU A 19 53.13 38.31 16.42
N LEU A 20 54.11 37.57 15.86
CA LEU A 20 55.36 38.02 15.16
C LEU A 20 56.18 36.77 14.73
N ALA A 21 57.10 36.74 13.76
CA ALA A 21 57.04 36.88 12.29
C ALA A 21 58.14 35.95 11.67
N ALA A 22 58.18 35.81 10.33
CA ALA A 22 58.83 34.78 9.46
C ALA A 22 60.38 34.87 9.27
N PRO A 23 61.07 34.05 8.41
CA PRO A 23 60.95 34.01 6.92
C PRO A 23 60.92 32.57 6.31
N VAL A 24 60.08 32.23 5.31
CA VAL A 24 60.12 32.45 3.84
C VAL A 24 61.34 31.87 3.10
N VAL A 25 61.11 30.76 2.37
CA VAL A 25 61.74 30.48 1.07
C VAL A 25 60.61 30.26 0.07
N ALA A 26 60.64 31.06 -1.00
CA ALA A 26 59.66 31.09 -2.07
C ALA A 26 60.05 30.14 -3.20
N GLN A 27 59.07 29.43 -3.77
CA GLN A 27 59.15 28.90 -5.12
C GLN A 27 57.83 29.20 -5.86
N ALA A 28 57.95 29.99 -6.93
CA ALA A 28 56.88 30.37 -7.87
C ALA A 28 56.47 29.13 -8.70
N ALA A 29 55.20 28.71 -8.82
CA ALA A 29 53.97 29.32 -9.34
C ALA A 29 53.67 28.92 -10.80
N THR A 30 52.60 28.12 -11.00
CA THR A 30 51.65 28.18 -12.13
C THR A 30 50.25 27.71 -11.64
N PRO A 31 49.14 28.12 -12.31
CA PRO A 31 47.97 28.64 -11.60
C PRO A 31 46.67 27.80 -11.65
N GLN A 32 45.76 28.12 -10.70
CA GLN A 32 44.28 27.95 -10.71
C GLN A 32 43.74 26.50 -10.68
N THR A 33 42.66 26.11 -10.00
CA THR A 33 41.51 26.74 -9.29
C THR A 33 40.83 25.65 -8.45
N THR A 34 40.33 25.97 -7.26
CA THR A 34 39.39 25.18 -6.42
C THR A 34 38.02 25.00 -7.11
N PRO A 35 37.02 24.30 -6.52
CA PRO A 35 36.98 23.00 -5.82
C PRO A 35 35.96 22.05 -6.51
N THR A 36 36.06 20.72 -6.34
CA THR A 36 34.92 19.84 -6.69
C THR A 36 34.50 18.97 -5.52
N SER A 37 33.23 19.17 -5.18
CA SER A 37 32.44 18.55 -4.13
C SER A 37 32.50 17.03 -4.18
N ARG A 38 32.86 16.41 -3.06
CA ARG A 38 32.67 14.98 -2.83
C ARG A 38 31.18 14.72 -2.61
N THR A 39 30.46 14.40 -3.67
CA THR A 39 29.10 13.87 -3.58
C THR A 39 29.17 12.48 -2.95
N ALA A 40 28.65 12.35 -1.73
CA ALA A 40 28.39 11.04 -1.11
C ALA A 40 27.40 10.24 -1.99
N PRO A 41 27.60 8.93 -2.19
CA PRO A 41 26.65 8.15 -2.97
C PRO A 41 25.33 8.08 -2.20
N THR A 42 24.25 8.56 -2.82
CA THR A 42 22.89 8.28 -2.38
C THR A 42 22.70 6.77 -2.38
N PRO A 43 22.16 6.13 -1.33
CA PRO A 43 21.82 4.72 -1.41
C PRO A 43 20.83 4.56 -2.56
N ALA A 44 21.16 3.69 -3.52
CA ALA A 44 20.24 3.28 -4.55
C ALA A 44 18.98 2.77 -3.84
N ARG A 45 17.86 3.46 -4.04
CA ARG A 45 16.55 2.99 -3.61
C ARG A 45 16.35 1.67 -4.33
N GLU A 46 16.49 0.56 -3.62
CA GLU A 46 16.15 -0.76 -4.12
C GLU A 46 14.77 -0.62 -4.77
N ARG A 47 14.72 -0.85 -6.09
CA ARG A 47 13.50 -0.64 -6.86
C ARG A 47 12.52 -1.68 -6.32
N ALA A 48 11.55 -1.24 -5.51
CA ALA A 48 10.50 -2.10 -5.01
C ALA A 48 10.00 -2.95 -6.17
N ALA A 49 9.92 -4.27 -5.97
CA ALA A 49 9.45 -5.18 -7.00
C ALA A 49 8.12 -4.62 -7.54
N ALA A 50 8.02 -4.45 -8.86
CA ALA A 50 6.79 -3.96 -9.46
C ALA A 50 5.69 -4.97 -9.16
N ALA A 51 4.50 -4.52 -8.76
CA ALA A 51 3.36 -5.40 -8.66
C ALA A 51 3.06 -6.06 -10.01
N THR A 52 2.63 -7.31 -9.94
CA THR A 52 2.42 -8.20 -11.09
C THR A 52 1.06 -8.87 -11.03
N ILE A 53 0.05 -8.19 -10.46
CA ILE A 53 -1.33 -8.68 -10.54
C ILE A 53 -1.75 -8.66 -12.01
N THR A 54 -2.12 -9.82 -12.52
CA THR A 54 -2.63 -10.03 -13.88
C THR A 54 -3.95 -10.77 -13.81
N TRP A 55 -4.81 -10.59 -14.82
CA TRP A 55 -6.11 -11.24 -14.81
C TRP A 55 -6.58 -11.60 -16.22
N SER A 56 -7.46 -12.60 -16.30
CA SER A 56 -8.16 -13.00 -17.53
C SER A 56 -9.62 -13.36 -17.23
N LEU A 57 -10.53 -13.17 -18.19
CA LEU A 57 -11.93 -13.57 -18.09
C LEU A 57 -12.19 -14.80 -18.95
N VAL A 58 -12.70 -15.87 -18.35
CA VAL A 58 -13.23 -17.00 -19.10
C VAL A 58 -14.52 -16.58 -19.79
N ARG A 59 -14.55 -16.73 -21.12
CA ARG A 59 -15.67 -16.34 -21.97
C ARG A 59 -16.18 -17.53 -22.77
N ALA A 60 -17.50 -17.62 -22.93
CA ALA A 60 -18.10 -18.52 -23.89
C ALA A 60 -17.71 -18.10 -25.33
N SER A 61 -17.56 -19.08 -26.22
CA SER A 61 -17.25 -18.80 -27.64
C SER A 61 -18.38 -18.06 -28.36
N ASN A 62 -19.63 -18.34 -28.00
CA ASN A 62 -20.83 -17.68 -28.50
C ASN A 62 -21.65 -17.14 -27.32
N PRO A 63 -21.31 -15.96 -26.78
CA PRO A 63 -21.93 -15.47 -25.55
C PRO A 63 -23.38 -15.04 -25.77
N THR A 64 -24.24 -15.24 -24.78
CA THR A 64 -25.58 -14.64 -24.72
C THR A 64 -25.49 -13.13 -24.48
N GLU A 65 -26.61 -12.41 -24.63
CA GLU A 65 -26.66 -10.99 -24.28
C GLU A 65 -26.36 -10.73 -22.81
N ASP A 66 -26.94 -11.54 -21.92
CA ASP A 66 -26.63 -11.53 -20.50
C ASP A 66 -25.12 -11.69 -20.26
N GLN A 67 -24.49 -12.71 -20.85
CA GLN A 67 -23.05 -12.92 -20.72
C GLN A 67 -22.24 -11.74 -21.24
N ARG A 68 -22.59 -11.14 -22.39
CA ARG A 68 -21.89 -9.95 -22.90
C ARG A 68 -21.94 -8.79 -21.91
N THR A 69 -23.12 -8.47 -21.38
CA THR A 69 -23.27 -7.38 -20.41
C THR A 69 -22.51 -7.63 -19.10
N ALA A 70 -22.53 -8.87 -18.60
CA ALA A 70 -21.73 -9.28 -17.44
C ALA A 70 -20.24 -9.12 -17.73
N TYR A 71 -19.77 -9.64 -18.86
CA TYR A 71 -18.36 -9.61 -19.22
C TYR A 71 -17.83 -8.18 -19.33
N ASP A 72 -18.61 -7.25 -19.89
CA ASP A 72 -18.20 -5.85 -19.99
C ASP A 72 -18.12 -5.17 -18.62
N ALA A 73 -19.09 -5.42 -17.73
CA ALA A 73 -19.08 -4.89 -16.38
C ALA A 73 -17.92 -5.45 -15.55
N ILE A 74 -17.72 -6.77 -15.55
CA ILE A 74 -16.60 -7.45 -14.89
C ILE A 74 -15.27 -6.93 -15.43
N THR A 75 -15.16 -6.74 -16.74
CA THR A 75 -13.91 -6.25 -17.36
C THR A 75 -13.56 -4.85 -16.88
N ARG A 76 -14.54 -3.94 -16.79
CA ARG A 76 -14.31 -2.59 -16.24
C ARG A 76 -13.88 -2.65 -14.77
N ALA A 77 -14.58 -3.44 -13.96
CA ALA A 77 -14.28 -3.60 -12.54
C ALA A 77 -12.88 -4.16 -12.29
N MET A 78 -12.52 -5.26 -12.96
CA MET A 78 -11.22 -5.91 -12.82
C MET A 78 -10.08 -5.04 -13.35
N ASN A 79 -10.27 -4.34 -14.48
CA ASN A 79 -9.27 -3.39 -14.98
C ASN A 79 -8.96 -2.29 -13.97
N ALA A 80 -10.00 -1.68 -13.37
CA ALA A 80 -9.82 -0.62 -12.37
C ALA A 80 -9.11 -1.16 -11.11
N ALA A 81 -9.56 -2.30 -10.58
CA ALA A 81 -9.00 -2.89 -9.37
C ALA A 81 -7.55 -3.35 -9.56
N VAL A 82 -7.24 -4.03 -10.67
CA VAL A 82 -5.88 -4.48 -10.99
C VAL A 82 -4.94 -3.30 -11.25
N ALA A 83 -5.40 -2.27 -11.97
CA ALA A 83 -4.61 -1.05 -12.15
C ALA A 83 -4.26 -0.40 -10.80
N ARG A 84 -5.22 -0.35 -9.87
CA ARG A 84 -4.99 0.21 -8.53
C ARG A 84 -4.02 -0.64 -7.72
N TYR A 85 -4.20 -1.96 -7.67
CA TYR A 85 -3.25 -2.87 -7.01
C TYR A 85 -1.84 -2.73 -7.59
N ASN A 86 -1.71 -2.69 -8.91
CA ASN A 86 -0.42 -2.57 -9.58
C ASN A 86 0.25 -1.20 -9.36
N ASN A 87 -0.53 -0.14 -9.11
CA ASN A 87 -0.01 1.20 -8.84
C ASN A 87 0.42 1.39 -7.38
N LEU A 88 -0.24 0.72 -6.43
CA LEU A 88 -0.12 1.02 -5.00
C LEU A 88 0.51 -0.09 -4.16
N SER A 89 0.87 -1.21 -4.78
CA SER A 89 1.49 -2.34 -4.10
C SER A 89 2.64 -2.93 -4.93
N ASP A 90 3.28 -3.93 -4.34
CA ASP A 90 4.31 -4.81 -4.88
C ASP A 90 3.81 -6.26 -4.98
N LEU A 91 2.49 -6.48 -4.84
CA LEU A 91 1.89 -7.81 -4.82
C LEU A 91 1.86 -8.46 -6.22
N GLY A 92 1.91 -9.79 -6.25
CA GLY A 92 1.83 -10.58 -7.48
C GLY A 92 0.78 -11.68 -7.38
N LYS A 93 -0.03 -11.83 -8.44
CA LYS A 93 -1.05 -12.88 -8.58
C LYS A 93 -1.48 -12.99 -10.03
N THR A 94 -1.71 -14.21 -10.51
CA THR A 94 -2.45 -14.43 -11.76
C THR A 94 -3.86 -14.85 -11.42
N ILE A 95 -4.84 -14.09 -11.91
CA ILE A 95 -6.25 -14.25 -11.55
C ILE A 95 -7.06 -14.75 -12.75
N THR A 96 -7.81 -15.83 -12.54
CA THR A 96 -8.81 -16.32 -13.49
C THR A 96 -10.19 -15.91 -13.02
N VAL A 97 -10.87 -15.08 -13.82
CA VAL A 97 -12.20 -14.57 -13.50
C VAL A 97 -13.25 -15.35 -14.30
N ARG A 98 -14.40 -15.60 -13.68
CA ARG A 98 -15.56 -16.27 -14.29
C ARG A 98 -16.85 -15.52 -14.00
N TYR A 99 -17.78 -15.59 -14.94
CA TYR A 99 -19.18 -15.25 -14.70
C TYR A 99 -19.95 -16.54 -14.43
N GLU A 100 -20.44 -16.70 -13.19
CA GLU A 100 -21.17 -17.88 -12.73
C GLU A 100 -22.50 -17.41 -12.11
N PRO A 101 -23.61 -17.35 -12.88
CA PRO A 101 -24.89 -16.80 -12.42
C PRO A 101 -25.45 -17.38 -11.12
N GLY A 102 -25.03 -18.60 -10.75
CA GLY A 102 -25.41 -19.28 -9.51
C GLY A 102 -24.66 -18.79 -8.26
N VAL A 103 -23.60 -17.99 -8.41
CA VAL A 103 -22.96 -17.29 -7.29
C VAL A 103 -23.87 -16.12 -6.87
N PRO A 104 -24.22 -15.97 -5.59
CA PRO A 104 -25.13 -14.90 -5.15
C PRO A 104 -24.57 -13.48 -5.36
N THR A 105 -23.25 -13.31 -5.17
CA THR A 105 -22.56 -12.01 -5.22
C THR A 105 -21.27 -12.11 -6.05
N ALA A 106 -20.13 -12.30 -5.40
CA ALA A 106 -18.85 -12.67 -5.95
C ALA A 106 -18.09 -13.47 -4.89
N ASP A 107 -17.12 -14.27 -5.30
CA ASP A 107 -16.22 -14.96 -4.37
C ASP A 107 -14.82 -15.16 -4.99
N GLY A 108 -13.80 -14.78 -4.21
CA GLY A 108 -12.39 -14.99 -4.49
C GLY A 108 -11.80 -16.15 -3.71
N ASN A 109 -10.92 -16.91 -4.35
CA ASN A 109 -10.23 -18.05 -3.74
C ASN A 109 -8.71 -17.87 -3.81
N ILE A 110 -7.99 -18.36 -2.80
CA ILE A 110 -6.53 -18.29 -2.72
C ILE A 110 -5.81 -18.96 -3.89
N ASN A 111 -6.47 -19.86 -4.62
CA ASN A 111 -5.94 -20.43 -5.86
C ASN A 111 -5.87 -19.44 -7.04
N GLY A 112 -6.36 -18.21 -6.88
CA GLY A 112 -6.38 -17.19 -7.93
C GLY A 112 -7.66 -17.18 -8.77
N THR A 113 -8.74 -17.83 -8.33
CA THR A 113 -10.03 -17.75 -9.02
C THR A 113 -10.90 -16.67 -8.39
N ILE A 114 -11.60 -15.88 -9.22
CA ILE A 114 -12.69 -15.00 -8.79
C ILE A 114 -13.93 -15.34 -9.62
N ARG A 115 -15.08 -15.46 -8.97
CA ARG A 115 -16.36 -15.65 -9.64
C ARG A 115 -17.28 -14.49 -9.36
N PHE A 116 -17.97 -13.99 -10.38
CA PHE A 116 -19.04 -13.00 -10.25
C PHE A 116 -20.38 -13.65 -10.57
N GLY A 117 -21.36 -13.36 -9.72
CA GLY A 117 -22.76 -13.78 -9.84
C GLY A 117 -23.56 -13.00 -10.87
N SER A 118 -24.85 -13.30 -10.96
CA SER A 118 -25.78 -12.65 -11.88
C SER A 118 -26.07 -11.18 -11.56
N ASN A 119 -25.93 -10.74 -10.30
CA ASN A 119 -26.29 -9.38 -9.92
C ASN A 119 -25.18 -8.37 -10.29
N ARG A 120 -25.51 -7.44 -11.21
CA ARG A 120 -24.60 -6.40 -11.72
C ARG A 120 -24.15 -5.40 -10.67
N SER A 121 -24.88 -5.24 -9.56
CA SER A 121 -24.45 -4.37 -8.46
C SER A 121 -23.17 -4.84 -7.78
N TYR A 122 -22.75 -6.10 -8.00
CA TYR A 122 -21.47 -6.65 -7.52
C TYR A 122 -20.38 -6.67 -8.60
N MET A 123 -20.64 -6.17 -9.81
CA MET A 123 -19.62 -6.06 -10.87
C MET A 123 -18.97 -4.67 -10.82
N THR A 124 -18.47 -4.30 -9.64
CA THR A 124 -17.92 -2.97 -9.32
C THR A 124 -16.44 -3.06 -8.96
N GLU A 125 -15.69 -1.95 -9.09
CA GLU A 125 -14.30 -1.87 -8.64
C GLU A 125 -14.18 -2.25 -7.15
N ARG A 126 -15.12 -1.79 -6.31
CA ARG A 126 -15.18 -2.13 -4.88
C ARG A 126 -15.20 -3.65 -4.67
N THR A 127 -16.08 -4.36 -5.38
CA THR A 127 -16.15 -5.83 -5.31
C THR A 127 -14.86 -6.46 -5.79
N ALA A 128 -14.35 -6.04 -6.95
CA ALA A 128 -13.12 -6.61 -7.51
C ALA A 128 -11.91 -6.40 -6.58
N LEU A 129 -11.77 -5.24 -5.92
CA LEU A 129 -10.72 -5.00 -4.93
C LEU A 129 -10.82 -5.98 -3.75
N HIS A 130 -12.02 -6.15 -3.22
CA HIS A 130 -12.33 -7.09 -2.14
C HIS A 130 -12.00 -8.53 -2.51
N GLU A 131 -12.47 -9.00 -3.68
CA GLU A 131 -12.21 -10.38 -4.11
C GLU A 131 -10.72 -10.62 -4.41
N ILE A 132 -10.00 -9.65 -4.97
CA ILE A 132 -8.54 -9.75 -5.14
C ILE A 132 -7.86 -9.96 -3.77
N ALA A 133 -8.31 -9.27 -2.71
CA ALA A 133 -7.77 -9.45 -1.36
C ALA A 133 -7.89 -10.90 -0.88
N HIS A 134 -9.02 -11.57 -1.16
CA HIS A 134 -9.20 -12.99 -0.87
C HIS A 134 -8.24 -13.89 -1.65
N THR A 135 -7.91 -13.54 -2.91
CA THR A 135 -6.95 -14.32 -3.70
C THR A 135 -5.51 -14.22 -3.19
N VAL A 136 -5.17 -13.15 -2.46
CA VAL A 136 -3.83 -12.93 -1.89
C VAL A 136 -3.76 -13.26 -0.39
N GLY A 137 -4.84 -13.78 0.20
CA GLY A 137 -4.79 -14.46 1.50
C GLY A 137 -5.79 -13.98 2.56
N VAL A 138 -6.51 -12.88 2.34
CA VAL A 138 -7.53 -12.41 3.28
C VAL A 138 -8.61 -13.48 3.44
N GLY A 139 -8.84 -13.95 4.67
CA GLY A 139 -9.81 -14.99 4.97
C GLY A 139 -9.46 -16.41 4.55
N THR A 140 -8.40 -16.61 3.76
CA THR A 140 -8.13 -17.88 3.06
C THR A 140 -6.75 -18.47 3.35
N SER A 141 -5.79 -17.64 3.79
CA SER A 141 -4.42 -18.08 4.10
C SER A 141 -4.26 -18.55 5.55
N SER A 142 -3.24 -19.38 5.80
CA SER A 142 -2.84 -19.72 7.17
C SER A 142 -2.30 -18.51 7.94
N GLY A 143 -1.65 -17.57 7.25
CA GLY A 143 -1.18 -16.33 7.84
C GLY A 143 -2.33 -15.46 8.35
N TRP A 144 -3.44 -15.42 7.60
CA TRP A 144 -4.69 -14.81 8.07
C TRP A 144 -5.20 -15.43 9.37
N SER A 145 -5.34 -16.76 9.44
CA SER A 145 -5.79 -17.43 10.66
C SER A 145 -4.87 -17.15 11.86
N ARG A 146 -3.56 -17.12 11.63
CA ARG A 146 -2.56 -16.85 12.67
C ARG A 146 -2.62 -15.41 13.18
N LEU A 147 -2.70 -14.44 12.28
CA LEU A 147 -2.55 -13.02 12.62
C LEU A 147 -3.88 -12.33 12.91
N GLY A 148 -4.99 -12.84 12.36
CA GLY A 148 -6.34 -12.29 12.51
C GLY A 148 -7.33 -13.21 13.24
N GLY A 149 -6.93 -14.42 13.64
CA GLY A 149 -7.82 -15.42 14.26
C GLY A 149 -8.43 -14.99 15.60
N SER A 150 -7.82 -14.03 16.30
CA SER A 150 -8.32 -13.48 17.56
C SER A 150 -9.41 -12.40 17.40
N GLY A 151 -9.78 -12.07 16.16
CA GLY A 151 -10.73 -11.00 15.85
C GLY A 151 -10.12 -9.60 15.78
N THR A 152 -8.80 -9.49 15.88
CA THR A 152 -8.04 -8.26 15.61
C THR A 152 -6.71 -8.64 14.95
N TRP A 153 -6.34 -7.94 13.87
CA TRP A 153 -5.06 -8.15 13.20
C TRP A 153 -3.90 -7.81 14.14
N THR A 154 -2.95 -8.73 14.25
CA THR A 154 -1.79 -8.61 15.15
C THR A 154 -0.49 -8.28 14.43
N GLY A 155 -0.50 -8.22 13.09
CA GLY A 155 0.65 -7.82 12.29
C GLY A 155 0.99 -6.34 12.46
N GLY A 156 2.28 -6.03 12.53
CA GLY A 156 2.78 -4.69 12.87
C GLY A 156 2.65 -3.67 11.74
N GLN A 157 2.87 -4.09 10.49
CA GLN A 157 2.88 -3.21 9.32
C GLN A 157 1.48 -2.69 9.01
N ALA A 158 0.49 -3.57 8.90
CA ALA A 158 -0.89 -3.16 8.63
C ALA A 158 -1.47 -2.35 9.79
N THR A 159 -1.14 -2.71 11.04
CA THR A 159 -1.55 -1.97 12.24
C THR A 159 -0.95 -0.56 12.28
N ALA A 160 0.31 -0.40 11.88
CA ALA A 160 0.93 0.92 11.80
C ALA A 160 0.23 1.82 10.77
N LEU A 161 -0.13 1.28 9.61
CA LEU A 161 -0.85 2.02 8.57
C LEU A 161 -2.23 2.49 9.04
N VAL A 162 -3.04 1.60 9.65
CA VAL A 162 -4.38 2.02 10.12
C VAL A 162 -4.27 3.12 11.19
N LYS A 163 -3.26 3.05 12.06
CA LYS A 163 -3.00 4.09 13.06
C LYS A 163 -2.55 5.41 12.45
N GLN A 164 -1.81 5.37 11.36
CA GLN A 164 -1.46 6.57 10.60
C GLN A 164 -2.70 7.21 9.98
N TYR A 165 -3.66 6.41 9.52
CA TYR A 165 -4.86 6.89 8.85
C TYR A 165 -5.91 7.44 9.81
N ASP A 166 -6.13 6.75 10.93
CA ASP A 166 -7.29 6.93 11.79
C ASP A 166 -6.93 7.29 13.25
N GLY A 167 -5.64 7.43 13.55
CA GLY A 167 -5.12 7.82 14.85
C GLY A 167 -4.54 6.66 15.67
N SER A 168 -3.78 6.99 16.72
CA SER A 168 -2.95 6.03 17.48
C SER A 168 -3.72 4.88 18.13
N GLY A 169 -5.01 5.07 18.41
CA GLY A 169 -5.90 4.05 18.98
C GLY A 169 -6.55 3.12 17.94
N ALA A 170 -6.35 3.34 16.65
CA ALA A 170 -6.97 2.54 15.61
C ALA A 170 -6.45 1.09 15.61
N LYS A 171 -7.32 0.18 15.22
CA LYS A 171 -7.06 -1.26 15.08
C LYS A 171 -7.74 -1.79 13.82
N ILE A 172 -7.25 -2.92 13.33
CA ILE A 172 -7.92 -3.67 12.28
C ILE A 172 -8.67 -4.83 12.94
N SER A 173 -10.00 -4.76 12.97
CA SER A 173 -10.86 -5.87 13.38
C SER A 173 -10.94 -6.90 12.26
N THR A 174 -11.04 -8.19 12.60
CA THR A 174 -11.12 -9.30 11.64
C THR A 174 -12.25 -10.25 12.00
N GLY A 175 -12.86 -10.91 11.02
CA GLY A 175 -13.93 -11.87 11.28
C GLY A 175 -14.60 -12.39 10.01
N GLY A 176 -14.99 -13.68 10.01
CA GLY A 176 -15.73 -14.29 8.90
C GLY A 176 -15.03 -14.22 7.54
N GLY A 177 -13.70 -14.12 7.51
CA GLY A 177 -12.91 -13.94 6.29
C GLY A 177 -12.64 -12.48 5.91
N HIS A 178 -13.18 -11.51 6.66
CA HIS A 178 -13.13 -10.08 6.32
C HIS A 178 -12.38 -9.27 7.37
N PHE A 179 -12.02 -8.02 7.03
CA PHE A 179 -11.46 -7.06 7.97
C PHE A 179 -12.16 -5.69 7.90
N TRP A 180 -11.99 -4.92 8.96
CA TRP A 180 -12.44 -3.53 9.07
C TRP A 180 -11.43 -2.72 9.88
N PRO A 181 -11.24 -1.42 9.60
CA PRO A 181 -11.78 -0.66 8.47
C PRO A 181 -11.11 -1.02 7.14
N TYR A 182 -11.65 -0.48 6.03
CA TYR A 182 -11.10 -0.60 4.66
C TYR A 182 -11.10 -2.00 4.05
N GLY A 183 -11.91 -2.94 4.56
CA GLY A 183 -12.13 -4.24 3.93
C GLY A 183 -12.96 -4.17 2.64
N LEU A 184 -13.68 -3.07 2.42
CA LEU A 184 -14.57 -2.88 1.26
C LEU A 184 -15.63 -3.99 1.13
N ASN A 185 -16.22 -4.35 2.26
CA ASN A 185 -17.21 -5.42 2.41
C ASN A 185 -18.59 -5.00 1.86
N TYR A 186 -18.87 -3.69 1.87
CA TYR A 186 -20.11 -3.11 1.37
C TYR A 186 -19.84 -1.96 0.38
N GLU A 187 -20.78 -1.73 -0.53
CA GLU A 187 -20.63 -0.69 -1.57
C GLU A 187 -20.49 0.72 -0.99
N ASN A 188 -21.16 1.01 0.13
CA ASN A 188 -21.08 2.30 0.82
C ASN A 188 -19.72 2.55 1.53
N GLU A 189 -18.84 1.56 1.60
CA GLU A 189 -17.45 1.75 2.07
C GLU A 189 -16.53 2.28 0.96
N MET A 190 -17.00 2.32 -0.29
CA MET A 190 -16.21 2.77 -1.43
C MET A 190 -16.00 4.28 -1.42
N SER A 191 -14.74 4.68 -1.53
CA SER A 191 -14.29 6.00 -1.95
C SER A 191 -12.89 5.87 -2.54
N ASN A 192 -12.40 6.86 -3.28
CA ASN A 192 -11.02 6.83 -3.79
C ASN A 192 -10.01 6.63 -2.64
N THR A 193 -10.20 7.33 -1.53
CA THR A 193 -9.34 7.20 -0.34
C THR A 193 -9.44 5.80 0.27
N ALA A 194 -10.65 5.25 0.43
CA ALA A 194 -10.83 3.92 1.02
C ALA A 194 -10.26 2.82 0.12
N ALA A 195 -10.42 2.93 -1.20
CA ALA A 195 -9.86 2.00 -2.18
C ALA A 195 -8.33 1.99 -2.16
N ASP A 196 -7.72 3.17 -2.07
CA ASP A 196 -6.28 3.34 -1.91
C ASP A 196 -5.76 2.74 -0.60
N ARG A 197 -6.46 2.99 0.51
CA ARG A 197 -6.12 2.46 1.83
C ARG A 197 -6.28 0.94 1.89
N HIS A 198 -7.33 0.39 1.26
CA HIS A 198 -7.54 -1.05 1.13
C HIS A 198 -6.32 -1.73 0.54
N VAL A 199 -5.86 -1.30 -0.65
CA VAL A 199 -4.70 -1.91 -1.32
C VAL A 199 -3.45 -1.85 -0.45
N ARG A 200 -3.16 -0.69 0.16
CA ARG A 200 -1.97 -0.52 1.01
C ARG A 200 -2.03 -1.39 2.26
N ILE A 201 -3.21 -1.52 2.88
CA ILE A 201 -3.43 -2.38 4.04
C ILE A 201 -3.27 -3.85 3.66
N VAL A 202 -3.89 -4.31 2.58
CA VAL A 202 -3.75 -5.72 2.12
C VAL A 202 -2.28 -6.04 1.83
N ALA A 203 -1.55 -5.15 1.15
CA ALA A 203 -0.12 -5.34 0.90
C ALA A 203 0.71 -5.37 2.19
N ALA A 204 0.35 -4.57 3.20
CA ALA A 204 0.99 -4.61 4.51
C ALA A 204 0.66 -5.89 5.29
N MET A 205 -0.57 -6.42 5.17
CA MET A 205 -0.94 -7.71 5.75
C MET A 205 -0.12 -8.86 5.15
N VAL A 206 0.10 -8.84 3.83
CA VAL A 206 1.01 -9.81 3.18
C VAL A 206 2.43 -9.69 3.74
N ARG A 207 2.94 -8.46 3.91
CA ARG A 207 4.27 -8.24 4.54
C ARG A 207 4.35 -8.65 6.00
N ASP A 208 3.23 -8.63 6.73
CA ASP A 208 3.15 -9.16 8.10
C ASP A 208 3.21 -10.70 8.14
N GLY A 209 3.10 -11.37 6.99
CA GLY A 209 3.13 -12.84 6.87
C GLY A 209 1.74 -13.47 6.80
N MET A 210 0.78 -12.77 6.16
CA MET A 210 -0.45 -13.35 5.60
C MET A 210 -0.11 -14.34 4.49
#